data_AF-A0A9E3VGZ7-F1
#
_entry.id   AF-A0A9E3VGZ7-F1
#
_cell.length_a   1.000
_cell.length_b   1.000
_cell.length_c   1.000
_cell.angle_alpha   90.00
_cell.angle_beta   90.00
_cell.angle_gamma   90.00
#
_symmetry.space_group_name_H-M   'P 1'
#
loop_
_entity.id
_entity.type
_entity.pdbx_description
1 polymer ?
#
loop_
_entity_poly.entity_id
_entity_poly.type
_entity_poly.pdbx_seq_one_letter_code
_entity_poly.pdbx_strand_id
1 'polypeptide(L)' 'MSDNSSSIISKVWSFCNTLRDDGVGYGDYLEQLTYLLFLKMADELSNSRRKWIN' A
#
# COMPACT_ATOMS: atom_id res chain seq x y z
N MET A 1 15.85 7.73 15.57
CA MET A 1 15.35 7.33 14.25
C MET A 1 13.84 7.42 14.29
N SER A 2 13.23 8.32 13.53
CA SER A 2 11.76 8.31 13.38
C SER A 2 11.37 7.00 12.71
N ASP A 3 10.50 6.24 13.36
CA ASP A 3 10.02 4.94 12.89
C ASP A 3 9.25 5.09 11.57
N ASN A 4 9.95 5.12 10.44
CA ASN A 4 9.32 5.14 9.12
C ASN A 4 8.32 3.98 8.96
N SER A 5 8.62 2.84 9.59
CA SER A 5 7.72 1.69 9.73
C SER A 5 6.39 2.04 10.40
N SER A 6 6.40 2.80 11.51
CA SER A 6 5.17 3.18 12.22
C SER A 6 4.29 4.10 11.37
N SER A 7 4.89 4.99 10.58
CA SER A 7 4.17 5.87 9.65
C SER A 7 3.48 5.08 8.53
N ILE A 8 4.12 4.04 8.03
CA ILE A 8 3.58 3.16 6.98
C ILE A 8 2.45 2.31 7.56
N ILE A 9 2.67 1.70 8.73
CA ILE A 9 1.65 0.90 9.43
C ILE A 9 0.41 1.74 9.69
N SER A 10 0.57 2.99 10.13
CA SER A 10 -0.56 3.90 10.38
C SER A 10 -1.38 4.19 9.12
N LYS A 11 -0.72 4.39 7.97
CA LYS A 11 -1.40 4.58 6.68
C LYS A 11 -2.15 3.33 6.24
N VAL A 12 -1.53 2.16 6.35
CA VAL A 12 -2.17 0.87 6.02
C VAL A 12 -3.39 0.65 6.91
N TRP A 13 -3.28 0.91 8.21
CA TRP A 13 -4.39 0.79 9.16
C TRP A 13 -5.56 1.73 8.82
N SER A 14 -5.28 2.95 8.35
CA SER A 14 -6.30 3.88 7.88
C SER A 14 -7.10 3.34 6.69
N PHE A 15 -6.44 2.66 5.74
CA PHE A 15 -7.13 2.04 4.60
C PHE A 15 -7.96 0.83 5.04
N CYS A 16 -7.43 -0.01 5.94
CA CYS A 16 -8.18 -1.13 6.51
C CYS A 16 -9.45 -0.66 7.22
N ASN A 17 -9.40 0.43 7.98
CA ASN A 17 -10.57 1.01 8.63
C ASN A 17 -11.64 1.44 7.62
N THR A 18 -11.23 2.15 6.57
CA THR A 18 -12.16 2.63 5.54
C THR A 18 -12.90 1.47 4.88
N LEU A 19 -12.15 0.44 4.45
CA LEU A 19 -12.73 -0.73 3.79
C LEU A 19 -13.60 -1.57 4.73
N ARG A 20 -13.23 -1.65 6.01
CA ARG A 20 -14.06 -2.28 7.04
C ARG A 20 -15.36 -1.53 7.27
N ASP A 21 -15.31 -0.20 7.31
CA ASP A 21 -16.49 0.65 7.50
C ASP A 21 -17.45 0.55 6.29
N ASP A 22 -16.91 0.33 5.09
CA ASP A 22 -17.66 0.03 3.87
C ASP A 22 -18.23 -1.41 3.81
N GLY A 23 -18.01 -2.21 4.86
CA GLY A 23 -18.56 -3.57 4.99
C GLY A 23 -17.78 -4.65 4.21
N VAL A 24 -16.57 -4.35 3.76
CA VAL A 24 -15.71 -5.34 3.08
C VAL A 24 -15.20 -6.37 4.09
N GLY A 25 -15.26 -7.66 3.72
CA GLY A 25 -14.77 -8.75 4.57
C GLY A 25 -13.26 -8.66 4.81
N TYR A 26 -12.80 -9.18 5.96
CA TYR A 26 -11.38 -9.17 6.33
C TYR A 26 -10.47 -9.78 5.26
N GLY A 27 -10.86 -10.91 4.68
CA GLY A 27 -10.10 -11.55 3.60
C GLY A 27 -10.07 -10.68 2.33
N ASP A 28 -11.21 -10.11 1.96
CA ASP A 28 -11.37 -9.38 0.70
C ASP A 28 -10.60 -8.05 0.70
N TYR A 29 -10.66 -7.28 1.79
CA TYR A 29 -9.90 -6.02 1.84
C TYR A 29 -8.40 -6.26 1.92
N LEU A 30 -7.96 -7.34 2.59
CA LEU A 30 -6.54 -7.68 2.66
C LEU A 30 -6.00 -8.10 1.29
N GLU A 31 -6.76 -8.89 0.54
CA GLU A 31 -6.39 -9.27 -0.83
C GLU A 31 -6.24 -8.03 -1.72
N GLN A 32 -7.22 -7.11 -1.68
CA GLN A 32 -7.17 -5.86 -2.45
C GLN A 32 -6.01 -4.94 -2.04
N LEU A 33 -5.77 -4.76 -0.73
CA LEU A 33 -4.65 -3.97 -0.22
C LEU A 33 -3.30 -4.55 -0.68
N THR A 34 -3.16 -5.87 -0.61
CA THR A 34 -1.94 -6.56 -1.03
C THR A 34 -1.72 -6.40 -2.53
N TYR A 35 -2.78 -6.53 -3.33
CA TYR A 35 -2.72 -6.31 -4.78
C TYR A 35 -2.29 -4.88 -5.13
N LEU A 36 -2.91 -3.86 -4.53
CA LEU A 36 -2.56 -2.46 -4.74
C LEU A 36 -1.12 -2.15 -4.30
N LEU A 37 -0.67 -2.72 -3.19
CA LEU A 37 0.71 -2.58 -2.71
C LEU A 37 1.71 -3.15 -3.72
N PHE A 38 1.45 -4.34 -4.26
CA PHE A 38 2.29 -4.93 -5.30
C PHE A 38 2.35 -4.08 -6.56
N LEU A 39 1.19 -3.59 -7.04
CA LEU A 39 1.15 -2.70 -8.19
C LEU A 39 1.93 -1.41 -7.94
N LYS A 40 1.83 -0.83 -6.74
CA LYS A 40 2.57 0.39 -6.39
C LYS A 40 4.08 0.14 -6.34
N MET A 41 4.52 -0.99 -5.78
CA MET A 41 5.94 -1.38 -5.77
C MET A 41 6.48 -1.61 -7.19
N ALA A 42 5.70 -2.25 -8.07
CA ALA A 42 6.08 -2.45 -9.47
C ALA A 42 6.17 -1.12 -10.24
N ASP A 43 5.21 -0.21 -10.04
CA ASP A 43 5.22 1.14 -10.59
C ASP A 43 6.46 1.92 -10.13
N GLU A 44 6.77 1.94 -8.83
CA GLU A 44 7.95 2.62 -8.29
C GLU A 44 9.27 2.04 -8.81
N LEU A 45 9.36 0.72 -8.98
CA LEU A 45 10.51 0.07 -9.58
C LEU A 45 10.67 0.47 -11.05
N SER A 46 9.57 0.52 -11.80
CA SER A 46 9.55 0.95 -13.20
C SER A 46 9.92 2.44 -13.34
N ASN A 47 9.41 3.29 -12.44
CA ASN A 47 9.63 4.73 -12.43
C ASN A 47 11.07 5.06 -12.01
N SER A 48 11.63 4.33 -11.04
CA SER A 48 13.04 4.39 -10.70
C SER A 48 13.90 4.04 -11.91
N ARG A 49 13.58 2.95 -12.62
CA ARG A 49 14.27 2.59 -13.86
C ARG A 49 14.18 3.70 -14.90
N ARG A 50 13.00 4.30 -15.13
CA ARG A 50 12.80 5.41 -16.08
C ARG A 50 13.58 6.69 -15.74
N LYS A 51 13.85 6.94 -14.46
CA LYS A 51 14.69 8.07 -14.01
C LYS A 51 16.18 7.89 -14.30
N TRP A 52 16.65 6.65 -14.49
CA TRP A 52 18.06 6.36 -14.79
C TRP A 52 18.39 6.36 -16.29
N ILE A 53 17.37 6.34 -17.15
CA ILE A 53 17.50 6.30 -18.63
C ILE A 53 17.24 7.66 -19.29
N ASN A 54 16.91 8.71 -18.52
CA ASN A 54 16.88 10.11 -18.96
C ASN A 54 17.99 10.89 -18.23
#